data_AF-A0A9N9SQV8-F1
#
_entry.id   AF-A0A9N9SQV8-F1
#
_cell.length_a   1.000
_cell.length_b   1.000
_cell.length_c   1.000
_cell.angle_alpha   90.00
_cell.angle_beta   90.00
_cell.angle_gamma   90.00
#
_symmetry.space_group_name_H-M   'P 1'
#
loop_
_entity.id
_entity.type
_entity.pdbx_description
1 polymer ?
#
loop_
_entity_poly.entity_id
_entity_poly.type
_entity_poly.pdbx_seq_one_letter_code
_entity_poly.pdbx_strand_id
1 'polypeptide(L)'
;MHHAQDHKDPSQQAKNVVLMGWCMPSSCTPYDLKTYLNGYFNTIDFPLRNHNVSYSSFIEDKNCQREDENNDLDQMDVSFGLVCAIIVSLVISSTLYDCFRNYSNEKLVARSPIASLFLTFSIKGNLKKLPHADDSNPALTILYGMRVICICMIITDHRFGTHLSSAVLNFELVEECMVHSWYLPCDFHYFMVAVILCIVIYKNKKMGLILLSFVTMAAIITPFAIVWYYQKSAVLFFYPDFLRQPKQQEDFLLTYSKSHTRASPYFIGMIAGYLYYRMRGSEKCLKKISFAFSDIVLAFSSAFILYLTVEAPFRNIFSLLLAPPARDVKPKPKPVEAQESVNEVTCDSHL
;
A
#
# COMPACT_ATOMS: atom_id res chain seq x y z
N MET A 1 -25.99 8.43 30.39
CA MET A 1 -24.76 7.63 30.62
C MET A 1 -24.97 6.25 30.02
N HIS A 2 -24.70 6.08 28.73
CA HIS A 2 -24.43 4.76 28.17
C HIS A 2 -22.92 4.73 27.93
N HIS A 3 -22.24 3.87 28.67
CA HIS A 3 -20.83 3.59 28.44
C HIS A 3 -20.64 3.24 26.97
N ALA A 4 -19.72 3.94 26.29
CA ALA A 4 -19.12 3.43 25.08
C ALA A 4 -18.63 2.01 25.43
N GLN A 5 -19.24 1.00 24.85
CA GLN A 5 -18.73 -0.35 24.98
C GLN A 5 -17.36 -0.35 24.32
N ASP A 6 -16.31 -0.54 25.13
CA ASP A 6 -15.00 -0.94 24.64
C ASP A 6 -15.20 -2.26 23.89
N HIS A 7 -15.38 -2.17 22.58
CA HIS A 7 -15.31 -3.34 21.74
C HIS A 7 -13.85 -3.80 21.76
N LYS A 8 -13.62 -5.00 22.30
CA LYS A 8 -12.32 -5.70 22.25
C LYS A 8 -11.80 -5.92 20.83
N ASP A 9 -12.64 -5.69 19.83
CA ASP A 9 -12.34 -5.82 18.41
C ASP A 9 -12.34 -4.42 17.76
N PRO A 10 -11.16 -3.87 17.41
CA PRO A 10 -11.05 -2.54 16.79
C PRO A 10 -11.72 -2.44 15.41
N SER A 11 -12.09 -3.56 14.78
CA SER A 11 -12.76 -3.57 13.47
C SER A 11 -14.27 -3.32 13.52
N GLN A 12 -14.86 -3.34 14.72
CA GLN A 12 -16.28 -3.04 14.90
C GLN A 12 -16.47 -1.56 15.22
N GLN A 13 -16.58 -0.74 14.18
CA GLN A 13 -17.07 0.63 14.35
C GLN A 13 -18.57 0.61 14.63
N ALA A 14 -18.94 1.17 15.76
CA ALA A 14 -20.32 1.28 16.15
C ALA A 14 -21.02 2.24 15.17
N LYS A 15 -22.07 1.76 14.47
CA LYS A 15 -22.82 2.52 13.44
C LYS A 15 -23.57 3.75 14.00
N ASN A 16 -23.42 4.03 15.28
CA ASN A 16 -23.98 5.16 16.01
C ASN A 16 -22.99 6.32 16.20
N VAL A 17 -21.80 6.26 15.60
CA VAL A 17 -20.80 7.33 15.65
C VAL A 17 -20.56 7.91 14.26
N VAL A 18 -20.62 9.23 14.14
CA VAL A 18 -20.31 9.98 12.91
C VAL A 18 -19.18 10.96 13.22
N LEU A 19 -18.11 10.89 12.44
CA LEU A 19 -16.96 11.79 12.56
C LEU A 19 -17.06 12.91 11.52
N MET A 20 -16.93 14.16 11.95
CA MET A 20 -17.07 15.33 11.09
C MET A 20 -16.09 16.43 11.52
N GLY A 21 -15.35 17.00 10.57
CA GLY A 21 -14.40 18.11 10.79
C GLY A 21 -15.02 19.47 10.48
N TRP A 22 -14.85 20.45 11.36
CA TRP A 22 -15.43 21.80 11.25
C TRP A 22 -14.33 22.85 11.44
N CYS A 23 -14.21 23.80 10.51
CA CYS A 23 -13.35 24.97 10.68
C CYS A 23 -14.16 26.11 11.32
N MET A 24 -13.64 26.69 12.40
CA MET A 24 -14.28 27.81 13.11
C MET A 24 -13.23 28.85 13.51
N PRO A 25 -13.62 30.10 13.83
CA PRO A 25 -12.69 31.12 14.31
C PRO A 25 -11.96 30.68 15.59
N SER A 26 -10.69 31.06 15.73
CA SER A 26 -9.84 30.73 16.88
C SER A 26 -10.39 31.20 18.23
N SER A 27 -11.26 32.22 18.23
CA SER A 27 -11.98 32.70 19.42
C SER A 27 -12.95 31.68 20.01
N CYS A 28 -13.38 30.67 19.25
CA CYS A 28 -14.28 29.63 19.75
C CYS A 28 -13.49 28.55 20.51
N THR A 29 -14.04 28.07 21.61
CA THR A 29 -13.50 26.91 22.33
C THR A 29 -14.21 25.62 21.93
N PRO A 30 -13.57 24.45 22.10
CA PRO A 30 -14.21 23.15 21.89
C PRO A 30 -15.52 22.99 22.71
N TYR A 31 -15.55 23.60 23.90
CA TYR A 31 -16.73 23.65 24.75
C TYR A 31 -17.90 24.43 24.13
N ASP A 32 -17.62 25.58 23.51
CA ASP A 32 -18.63 26.40 22.85
C ASP A 32 -19.26 25.64 21.69
N LEU A 33 -18.44 24.97 20.87
CA LEU A 33 -18.92 24.15 19.76
C LEU A 33 -19.77 22.98 20.27
N LYS A 34 -19.31 22.27 21.32
CA LYS A 34 -20.05 21.16 21.91
C LYS A 34 -21.42 21.61 22.41
N THR A 35 -21.47 22.76 23.09
CA THR A 35 -22.70 23.31 23.65
C THR A 35 -23.67 23.72 22.54
N TYR A 36 -23.17 24.43 21.51
CA TYR A 36 -23.97 24.86 20.38
C TYR A 36 -24.56 23.67 19.60
N LEU A 37 -23.72 22.69 19.25
CA LEU A 37 -24.16 21.51 18.49
C LEU A 37 -25.20 20.68 19.25
N ASN A 38 -24.98 20.42 20.54
CA ASN A 38 -25.95 19.69 21.35
C ASN A 38 -27.26 20.48 21.51
N GLY A 39 -27.22 21.81 21.61
CA GLY A 39 -28.41 22.65 21.58
C GLY A 39 -29.16 22.56 20.24
N TYR A 40 -28.42 22.64 19.14
CA TYR A 40 -28.97 22.55 17.78
C TYR A 40 -29.62 21.18 17.50
N PHE A 41 -28.95 20.08 17.81
CA PHE A 41 -29.49 18.72 17.64
C PHE A 41 -30.74 18.49 18.49
N ASN A 42 -30.84 19.13 19.66
CA ASN A 42 -32.06 19.06 20.46
C ASN A 42 -33.26 19.78 19.84
N THR A 43 -33.04 20.65 18.84
CA THR A 43 -34.07 21.53 18.28
C THR A 43 -34.57 21.06 16.90
N ILE A 44 -33.74 20.35 16.11
CA ILE A 44 -34.01 20.10 14.69
C ILE A 44 -34.49 18.68 14.35
N ASP A 45 -34.34 17.70 15.23
CA ASP A 45 -34.61 16.29 14.88
C ASP A 45 -36.07 15.84 15.05
N PHE A 46 -36.99 16.38 14.26
CA PHE A 46 -38.40 15.96 14.25
C PHE A 46 -38.64 14.54 13.67
N PRO A 47 -37.94 14.07 12.61
CA PRO A 47 -38.22 12.75 12.02
C PRO A 47 -37.58 11.57 12.80
N LEU A 48 -36.39 11.75 13.35
CA LEU A 48 -35.59 10.68 13.96
C LEU A 48 -35.86 10.51 15.47
N ARG A 49 -36.38 11.54 16.15
CA ARG A 49 -36.92 11.42 17.51
C ARG A 49 -38.12 10.48 17.58
N ASN A 50 -38.95 10.43 16.53
CA ASN A 50 -40.07 9.49 16.44
C ASN A 50 -39.59 8.03 16.41
N HIS A 51 -38.35 7.78 15.97
CA HIS A 51 -37.70 6.47 16.01
C HIS A 51 -36.81 6.26 17.25
N ASN A 52 -36.93 7.12 18.28
CA ASN A 52 -36.22 7.04 19.56
C ASN A 52 -34.68 7.06 19.43
N VAL A 53 -34.16 7.77 18.43
CA VAL A 53 -32.72 7.96 18.23
C VAL A 53 -32.30 9.31 18.84
N SER A 54 -31.28 9.30 19.69
CA SER A 54 -30.71 10.50 20.31
C SER A 54 -29.30 10.77 19.79
N TYR A 55 -29.02 12.01 19.42
CA TYR A 55 -27.70 12.46 18.99
C TYR A 55 -27.02 13.29 20.07
N SER A 56 -25.71 13.11 20.22
CA SER A 56 -24.87 13.95 21.07
C SER A 56 -23.54 14.19 20.39
N SER A 57 -23.08 15.43 20.37
CA SER A 57 -21.72 15.76 19.93
C SER A 57 -20.73 15.62 21.10
N PHE A 58 -19.58 15.02 20.79
CA PHE A 58 -18.43 14.97 21.67
C PHE A 58 -17.23 15.50 20.91
N ILE A 59 -16.54 16.46 21.50
CA ILE A 59 -15.34 17.09 20.95
C ILE A 59 -14.29 17.00 22.05
N GLU A 60 -13.12 16.48 21.70
CA GLU A 60 -11.99 16.34 22.59
C GLU A 60 -10.93 17.37 22.21
N ASP A 61 -10.35 18.05 23.19
CA ASP A 61 -9.45 19.18 22.94
C ASP A 61 -8.23 18.79 22.09
N LYS A 62 -7.76 17.54 22.22
CA LYS A 62 -6.66 16.98 21.43
C LYS A 62 -6.93 16.89 19.92
N ASN A 63 -8.20 16.92 19.51
CA ASN A 63 -8.61 16.84 18.11
C ASN A 63 -8.82 18.23 17.49
N CYS A 64 -8.66 19.30 18.27
CA CYS A 64 -8.70 20.66 17.78
C CYS A 64 -7.28 21.14 17.47
N GLN A 65 -7.11 21.76 16.31
CA GLN A 65 -5.84 22.33 15.90
C GLN A 65 -6.06 23.82 15.62
N ARG A 66 -5.30 24.67 16.32
CA ARG A 66 -5.29 26.11 16.05
C ARG A 66 -4.08 26.49 15.21
N GLU A 67 -4.20 27.57 14.45
CA GLU A 67 -3.14 28.09 13.58
C GLU A 67 -1.88 28.46 14.37
N ASP A 68 -2.03 28.85 15.64
CA ASP A 68 -0.95 29.24 16.55
C ASP A 68 -0.31 28.07 17.32
N GLU A 69 -0.92 26.87 17.29
CA GLU A 69 -0.45 25.70 18.06
C GLU A 69 0.51 24.78 17.30
N ASN A 70 0.92 25.12 16.07
CA ASN A 70 1.69 24.20 15.24
C ASN A 70 2.99 24.82 14.72
N ASN A 71 4.07 24.66 15.49
CA ASN A 71 5.44 24.89 15.01
C ASN A 71 6.49 23.97 15.65
N ASP A 72 6.09 22.94 16.40
CA ASP A 72 7.04 21.98 16.91
C ASP A 72 7.32 20.96 15.82
N LEU A 73 8.34 21.25 15.01
CA LEU A 73 8.92 20.28 14.08
C LEU A 73 9.27 19.02 14.88
N ASP A 74 8.66 17.90 14.52
CA ASP A 74 8.93 16.65 15.20
C ASP A 74 10.33 16.12 14.79
N GLN A 75 10.81 15.09 15.50
CA GLN A 75 12.12 14.52 15.20
C GLN A 75 12.18 13.93 13.77
N MET A 76 11.06 13.47 13.23
CA MET A 76 10.98 12.88 11.89
C MET A 76 11.05 13.96 10.81
N ASP A 77 10.38 15.08 11.01
CA ASP A 77 10.38 16.28 10.17
C ASP A 77 11.79 16.85 10.07
N VAL A 78 12.48 17.01 11.22
CA VAL A 78 13.87 17.46 11.25
C VAL A 78 14.79 16.48 10.54
N SER A 79 14.61 15.18 10.76
CA SER A 79 15.43 14.14 10.12
C SER A 79 15.24 14.12 8.60
N PHE A 80 13.99 14.21 8.14
CA PHE A 80 13.66 14.28 6.72
C PHE A 80 14.23 15.55 6.08
N GLY A 81 14.03 16.71 6.72
CA GLY A 81 14.58 17.98 6.28
C GLY A 81 16.10 17.96 6.15
N LEU A 82 16.80 17.33 7.10
CA LEU A 82 18.25 17.15 7.05
C LEU A 82 18.69 16.31 5.84
N VAL A 83 18.03 15.17 5.59
CA VAL A 83 18.35 14.30 4.44
C VAL A 83 18.11 15.03 3.12
N CYS A 84 16.98 15.73 3.00
CA CYS A 84 16.68 16.54 1.82
C CYS A 84 17.73 17.63 1.60
N ALA A 85 18.12 18.35 2.66
CA ALA A 85 19.15 19.38 2.58
C ALA A 85 20.50 18.80 2.14
N ILE A 86 20.89 17.62 2.64
CA ILE A 86 22.11 16.92 2.21
C ILE A 86 22.05 16.59 0.72
N ILE A 87 20.95 16.00 0.24
CA ILE A 87 20.80 15.64 -1.17
C ILE A 87 20.85 16.89 -2.06
N VAL A 88 20.11 17.94 -1.70
CA VAL A 88 20.10 19.20 -2.45
C VAL A 88 21.49 19.83 -2.48
N SER A 89 22.21 19.83 -1.36
CA SER A 89 23.57 20.36 -1.30
C SER A 89 24.55 19.56 -2.17
N LEU A 90 24.43 18.21 -2.20
CA LEU A 90 25.22 17.34 -3.07
C LEU A 90 24.93 17.61 -4.55
N VAL A 91 23.66 17.79 -4.92
CA VAL A 91 23.26 18.10 -6.30
C VAL A 91 23.78 19.46 -6.74
N ILE A 92 23.64 20.49 -5.90
CA ILE A 92 24.14 21.84 -6.19
C ILE A 92 25.66 21.81 -6.35
N SER A 93 26.38 21.28 -5.37
CA SER A 93 27.85 21.23 -5.39
C SER A 93 28.40 20.39 -6.54
N SER A 94 27.77 19.24 -6.85
CA SER A 94 28.13 18.40 -7.99
C SER A 94 27.89 19.09 -9.33
N THR A 95 26.74 19.77 -9.48
CA THR A 95 26.41 20.52 -10.70
C THR A 95 27.34 21.72 -10.89
N LEU A 96 27.67 22.45 -9.82
CA LEU A 96 28.66 23.53 -9.87
C LEU A 96 30.03 23.00 -10.29
N TYR A 97 30.49 21.91 -9.68
CA TYR A 97 31.77 21.28 -10.04
C TYR A 97 31.80 20.84 -11.51
N ASP A 98 30.71 20.29 -12.05
CA ASP A 98 30.59 19.91 -13.47
C ASP A 98 30.50 21.12 -14.42
N CYS A 99 30.06 22.28 -13.93
CA CYS A 99 30.08 23.54 -14.68
C CYS A 99 31.47 24.16 -14.74
N PHE A 100 32.24 24.13 -13.64
CA PHE A 100 33.57 24.75 -13.54
C PHE A 100 34.74 23.81 -13.88
N ARG A 101 34.47 22.53 -14.17
CA ARG A 101 35.48 21.54 -14.55
C ARG A 101 36.18 21.90 -15.87
N ASN A 102 37.50 22.06 -15.82
CA ASN A 102 38.38 22.16 -17.00
C ASN A 102 38.88 20.78 -17.49
N TYR A 103 39.43 20.71 -18.69
CA TYR A 103 39.94 19.48 -19.33
C TYR A 103 40.99 18.70 -18.49
N SER A 104 41.82 19.40 -17.70
CA SER A 104 42.76 18.76 -16.76
C SER A 104 42.04 18.02 -15.61
N ASN A 105 40.94 18.59 -15.10
CA ASN A 105 40.13 18.00 -14.04
C ASN A 105 39.37 16.76 -14.54
N GLU A 106 39.04 16.69 -15.84
CA GLU A 106 38.38 15.53 -16.43
C GLU A 106 39.24 14.24 -16.33
N LYS A 107 40.54 14.33 -16.64
CA LYS A 107 41.47 13.20 -16.49
C LYS A 107 41.69 12.82 -15.02
N LEU A 108 41.64 13.79 -14.11
CA LEU A 108 41.77 13.57 -12.67
C LEU A 108 40.54 12.85 -12.10
N VAL A 109 39.34 13.27 -12.50
CA VAL A 109 38.06 12.64 -12.16
C VAL A 109 38.01 11.20 -12.65
N ALA A 110 38.47 10.93 -13.88
CA ALA A 110 38.50 9.57 -14.42
C ALA A 110 39.37 8.59 -13.61
N ARG A 111 40.31 9.10 -12.80
CA ARG A 111 41.15 8.28 -11.91
C ARG A 111 40.57 8.09 -10.51
N SER A 112 39.65 8.96 -10.06
CA SER A 112 39.09 8.90 -8.70
C SER A 112 37.64 8.39 -8.73
N PRO A 113 37.36 7.20 -8.17
CA PRO A 113 36.00 6.65 -8.14
C PRO A 113 35.04 7.51 -7.32
N ILE A 114 35.54 8.21 -6.29
CA ILE A 114 34.75 9.10 -5.44
C ILE A 114 34.34 10.36 -6.22
N ALA A 115 35.25 10.94 -6.99
CA ALA A 115 34.94 12.10 -7.82
C ALA A 115 33.95 11.74 -8.95
N SER A 116 34.08 10.52 -9.51
CA SER A 116 33.13 10.00 -10.49
C SER A 116 31.74 9.75 -9.89
N LEU A 117 31.66 9.22 -8.66
CA LEU A 117 30.40 9.06 -7.94
C LEU A 117 29.74 10.41 -7.65
N PHE A 118 30.52 11.39 -7.18
CA PHE A 118 30.02 12.74 -6.89
C PHE A 118 29.41 13.41 -8.12
N LEU A 119 30.07 13.33 -9.29
CA LEU A 119 29.57 13.86 -10.56
C LEU A 119 28.30 13.16 -11.09
N THR A 120 27.94 12.00 -10.53
CA THR A 120 26.68 11.30 -10.89
C THR A 120 25.45 12.10 -10.43
N PHE A 121 25.59 12.96 -9.42
CA PHE A 121 24.53 13.85 -8.95
C PHE A 121 24.39 15.15 -9.76
N SER A 122 25.20 15.37 -10.81
CA SER A 122 25.16 16.59 -11.62
C SER A 122 23.92 16.64 -12.51
N ILE A 123 23.12 17.71 -12.37
CA ILE A 123 21.94 17.94 -13.22
C ILE A 123 22.35 18.08 -14.68
N LYS A 124 23.39 18.88 -14.97
CA LYS A 124 23.88 19.12 -16.34
C LYS A 124 24.26 17.83 -17.05
N GLY A 125 24.95 16.93 -16.36
CA GLY A 125 25.34 15.62 -16.89
C GLY A 125 24.14 14.71 -17.13
N ASN A 126 23.20 14.67 -16.20
CA ASN A 126 22.02 13.81 -16.28
C ASN A 126 21.01 14.30 -17.34
N LEU A 127 20.81 15.61 -17.49
CA LEU A 127 19.91 16.19 -18.49
C LEU A 127 20.36 15.89 -19.93
N LYS A 128 21.68 15.86 -20.17
CA LYS A 128 22.26 15.47 -21.47
C LYS A 128 22.07 13.99 -21.78
N LYS A 129 21.97 13.13 -20.76
CA LYS A 129 21.76 11.68 -20.94
C LYS A 129 20.29 11.29 -21.07
N LEU A 130 19.38 12.10 -20.53
CA LEU A 130 17.94 11.84 -20.54
C LEU A 130 17.33 11.54 -21.92
N PRO A 131 17.69 12.25 -23.03
CA PRO A 131 17.10 11.97 -24.34
C PRO A 131 17.68 10.73 -25.03
N HIS A 132 18.76 10.15 -24.50
CA HIS A 132 19.42 8.99 -25.09
C HIS A 132 18.99 7.72 -24.36
N ALA A 133 18.44 6.75 -25.11
CA ALA A 133 18.20 5.42 -24.58
C ALA A 133 19.54 4.75 -24.22
N ASP A 134 19.57 4.01 -23.12
CA ASP A 134 20.76 3.25 -22.74
C ASP A 134 20.85 1.99 -23.61
N ASP A 135 21.58 2.11 -24.72
CA ASP A 135 21.80 1.01 -25.68
C ASP A 135 22.87 0.01 -25.18
N SER A 136 23.41 0.19 -23.97
CA SER A 136 24.50 -0.64 -23.45
C SER A 136 24.13 -2.11 -23.32
N ASN A 137 22.83 -2.44 -23.15
CA ASN A 137 22.40 -3.81 -23.04
C ASN A 137 20.94 -4.02 -23.50
N PRO A 138 20.69 -4.70 -24.64
CA PRO A 138 19.34 -4.93 -25.16
C PRO A 138 18.46 -5.79 -24.24
N ALA A 139 19.05 -6.50 -23.26
CA ALA A 139 18.28 -7.22 -22.25
C ALA A 139 17.63 -6.29 -21.19
N LEU A 140 18.15 -5.06 -21.00
CA LEU A 140 17.53 -4.07 -20.12
C LEU A 140 16.37 -3.32 -20.77
N THR A 141 16.18 -3.45 -22.09
CA THR A 141 15.10 -2.76 -22.80
C THR A 141 13.71 -3.16 -22.28
N ILE A 142 13.53 -4.40 -21.83
CA ILE A 142 12.28 -4.88 -21.23
C ILE A 142 11.97 -4.22 -19.87
N LEU A 143 13.00 -3.78 -19.13
CA LEU A 143 12.82 -3.05 -17.86
C LEU A 143 12.20 -1.66 -18.09
N TYR A 144 12.36 -1.05 -19.27
CA TYR A 144 11.70 0.22 -19.56
C TYR A 144 10.18 0.07 -19.57
N GLY A 145 9.65 -1.02 -20.14
CA GLY A 145 8.22 -1.32 -20.10
C GLY A 145 7.69 -1.46 -18.68
N MET A 146 8.42 -2.18 -17.80
CA MET A 146 8.06 -2.27 -16.38
C MET A 146 8.12 -0.91 -15.68
N ARG A 147 9.12 -0.07 -15.98
CA ARG A 147 9.22 1.28 -15.39
C ARG A 147 8.04 2.16 -15.76
N VAL A 148 7.56 2.12 -17.01
CA VAL A 148 6.36 2.87 -17.42
C VAL A 148 5.15 2.43 -16.61
N ILE A 149 4.94 1.12 -16.45
CA ILE A 149 3.83 0.59 -15.65
C ILE A 149 3.94 1.03 -14.19
N CYS A 150 5.13 0.95 -13.60
CA CYS A 150 5.37 1.40 -12.22
C CYS A 150 5.10 2.90 -12.06
N ILE A 151 5.56 3.74 -13.00
CA ILE A 151 5.30 5.18 -12.97
C ILE A 151 3.81 5.48 -13.10
N CYS A 152 3.09 4.79 -13.98
CA CYS A 152 1.63 4.94 -14.09
C CYS A 152 0.91 4.55 -12.79
N MET A 153 1.35 3.47 -12.11
CA MET A 153 0.82 3.09 -10.80
C MET A 153 1.10 4.16 -9.74
N ILE A 154 2.32 4.69 -9.68
CA ILE A 154 2.71 5.76 -8.76
C ILE A 154 1.89 7.05 -9.01
N ILE A 155 1.71 7.44 -10.27
CA ILE A 155 0.90 8.62 -10.62
C ILE A 155 -0.57 8.39 -10.23
N THR A 156 -1.09 7.18 -10.42
CA THR A 156 -2.47 6.84 -10.03
C THR A 156 -2.64 6.90 -8.51
N ASP A 157 -1.67 6.36 -7.75
CA ASP A 157 -1.65 6.41 -6.29
C ASP A 157 -1.62 7.86 -5.77
N HIS A 158 -0.72 8.70 -6.29
CA HIS A 158 -0.68 10.12 -5.92
C HIS A 158 -1.97 10.87 -6.28
N ARG A 159 -2.52 10.64 -7.47
CA ARG A 159 -3.79 11.27 -7.87
C ARG A 159 -4.94 10.82 -6.99
N PHE A 160 -5.02 9.53 -6.67
CA PHE A 160 -6.02 8.98 -5.76
C PHE A 160 -5.89 9.61 -4.36
N GLY A 161 -4.68 9.66 -3.81
CA GLY A 161 -4.39 10.33 -2.54
C GLY A 161 -4.82 11.80 -2.54
N THR A 162 -4.46 12.58 -3.57
CA THR A 162 -4.88 13.99 -3.66
C THR A 162 -6.39 14.19 -3.85
N HIS A 163 -7.07 13.28 -4.54
CA HIS A 163 -8.53 13.35 -4.71
C HIS A 163 -9.29 12.96 -3.44
N LEU A 164 -8.68 12.14 -2.57
CA LEU A 164 -9.24 11.77 -1.27
C LEU A 164 -8.88 12.76 -0.15
N SER A 165 -7.72 13.42 -0.25
CA SER A 165 -7.26 14.53 0.61
C SER A 165 -8.02 15.83 0.31
N SER A 166 -9.34 15.79 0.42
CA SER A 166 -10.14 16.99 0.67
C SER A 166 -10.20 17.21 2.18
N ALA A 167 -10.34 18.45 2.64
CA ALA A 167 -10.34 18.86 4.06
C ALA A 167 -11.46 18.26 4.95
N VAL A 168 -12.11 17.18 4.50
CA VAL A 168 -13.30 16.57 5.11
C VAL A 168 -13.02 15.17 5.66
N LEU A 169 -11.84 14.58 5.42
CA LEU A 169 -11.53 13.23 5.92
C LEU A 169 -10.29 13.22 6.80
N ASN A 170 -10.41 12.53 7.92
CA ASN A 170 -9.36 12.30 8.90
C ASN A 170 -8.10 11.75 8.20
N PHE A 171 -6.92 12.28 8.47
CA PHE A 171 -5.67 11.84 7.81
C PHE A 171 -5.42 10.34 8.02
N GLU A 172 -5.85 9.82 9.18
CA GLU A 172 -5.85 8.41 9.53
C GLU A 172 -6.70 7.56 8.57
N LEU A 173 -7.84 8.08 8.09
CA LEU A 173 -8.69 7.42 7.09
C LEU A 173 -8.06 7.43 5.69
N VAL A 174 -7.38 8.53 5.31
CA VAL A 174 -6.66 8.60 4.04
C VAL A 174 -5.51 7.61 4.03
N GLU A 175 -4.79 7.49 5.15
CA GLU A 175 -3.75 6.49 5.31
C GLU A 175 -4.32 5.06 5.22
N GLU A 176 -5.48 4.79 5.84
CA GLU A 176 -6.21 3.53 5.69
C GLU A 176 -6.64 3.24 4.24
N CYS A 177 -7.00 4.24 3.43
CA CYS A 177 -7.37 4.04 2.03
C CYS A 177 -6.17 3.68 1.13
N MET A 178 -4.95 4.07 1.51
CA MET A 178 -3.72 3.69 0.81
C MET A 178 -3.16 2.36 1.30
N VAL A 179 -4.01 1.33 1.46
CA VAL A 179 -3.54 -0.02 1.79
C VAL A 179 -2.61 -0.53 0.71
N HIS A 180 -2.96 -0.36 -0.56
CA HIS A 180 -2.24 -0.91 -1.69
C HIS A 180 -0.78 -0.45 -1.81
N SER A 181 -0.39 0.69 -1.22
CA SER A 181 0.98 1.22 -1.30
C SER A 181 1.97 0.60 -0.30
N TRP A 182 1.52 -0.34 0.56
CA TRP A 182 2.34 -1.01 1.57
C TRP A 182 3.62 -1.66 1.02
N TYR A 183 3.62 -2.05 -0.26
CA TYR A 183 4.76 -2.71 -0.89
C TYR A 183 5.86 -1.73 -1.33
N LEU A 184 5.58 -0.42 -1.50
CA LEU A 184 6.59 0.54 -1.95
C LEU A 184 7.77 0.67 -0.96
N PRO A 185 7.56 0.85 0.36
CA PRO A 185 8.65 0.85 1.33
C PRO A 185 9.42 -0.48 1.35
N CYS A 186 8.71 -1.60 1.18
CA CYS A 186 9.33 -2.91 1.11
C CYS A 186 10.26 -3.03 -0.11
N ASP A 187 9.81 -2.60 -1.28
CA ASP A 187 10.61 -2.62 -2.50
C ASP A 187 11.87 -1.76 -2.37
N PHE A 188 11.76 -0.58 -1.74
CA PHE A 188 12.92 0.25 -1.44
C PHE A 188 13.94 -0.47 -0.54
N HIS A 189 13.49 -1.12 0.54
CA HIS A 189 14.38 -1.92 1.40
C HIS A 189 15.06 -3.05 0.62
N TYR A 190 14.30 -3.77 -0.21
CA TYR A 190 14.85 -4.86 -1.00
C TYR A 190 15.85 -4.37 -2.04
N PHE A 191 15.57 -3.25 -2.70
CA PHE A 191 16.47 -2.63 -3.67
C PHE A 191 17.82 -2.28 -3.05
N MET A 192 17.83 -1.70 -1.85
CA MET A 192 19.06 -1.39 -1.13
C MET A 192 19.88 -2.65 -0.83
N VAL A 193 19.24 -3.71 -0.34
CA VAL A 193 19.90 -5.00 -0.10
C VAL A 193 20.39 -5.62 -1.40
N ALA A 194 19.60 -5.54 -2.48
CA ALA A 194 19.92 -6.09 -3.78
C ALA A 194 21.18 -5.47 -4.39
N VAL A 195 21.31 -4.14 -4.32
CA VAL A 195 22.49 -3.42 -4.81
C VAL A 195 23.75 -3.89 -4.07
N ILE A 196 23.69 -4.01 -2.75
CA ILE A 196 24.81 -4.52 -1.94
C ILE A 196 25.16 -5.95 -2.36
N LEU A 197 24.18 -6.84 -2.47
CA LEU A 197 24.38 -8.22 -2.90
C LEU A 197 25.00 -8.30 -4.30
N CYS A 198 24.52 -7.52 -5.26
CA CYS A 198 25.05 -7.44 -6.61
C CYS A 198 26.52 -6.99 -6.62
N ILE A 199 26.88 -5.97 -5.84
CA ILE A 199 28.27 -5.50 -5.71
C ILE A 199 29.16 -6.59 -5.13
N VAL A 200 28.70 -7.31 -4.11
CA VAL A 200 29.46 -8.41 -3.49
C VAL A 200 29.63 -9.57 -4.47
N ILE A 201 28.58 -9.94 -5.23
CA ILE A 201 28.66 -10.97 -6.28
C ILE A 201 29.67 -10.57 -7.37
N TYR A 202 29.68 -9.28 -7.76
CA TYR A 202 30.61 -8.76 -8.76
C TYR A 202 32.07 -8.81 -8.26
N LYS A 203 32.33 -8.42 -7.01
CA LYS A 203 33.69 -8.46 -6.42
C LYS A 203 34.17 -9.87 -6.11
N ASN A 204 33.32 -10.70 -5.51
CA ASN A 204 33.64 -12.08 -5.17
C ASN A 204 32.40 -12.98 -5.31
N LYS A 205 32.33 -13.68 -6.44
CA LYS A 205 31.19 -14.54 -6.79
C LYS A 205 30.83 -15.55 -5.70
N LYS A 206 31.83 -16.17 -5.04
CA LYS A 206 31.59 -17.24 -4.07
C LYS A 206 30.95 -16.68 -2.81
N MET A 207 31.52 -15.58 -2.30
CA MET A 207 31.00 -14.89 -1.13
C MET A 207 29.60 -14.31 -1.39
N GLY A 208 29.40 -13.68 -2.55
CA GLY A 208 28.10 -13.10 -2.92
C GLY A 208 27.00 -14.14 -3.06
N LEU A 209 27.29 -15.31 -3.65
CA LEU A 209 26.31 -16.40 -3.76
C LEU A 209 26.01 -17.05 -2.41
N ILE A 210 27.01 -17.21 -1.54
CA ILE A 210 26.80 -17.69 -0.16
C ILE A 210 25.88 -16.71 0.59
N LEU A 211 26.16 -15.41 0.49
CA LEU A 211 25.37 -14.36 1.15
C LEU A 211 23.94 -14.29 0.58
N LEU A 212 23.77 -14.36 -0.74
CA LEU A 212 22.44 -14.39 -1.37
C LEU A 212 21.64 -15.63 -0.91
N SER A 213 22.27 -16.81 -0.86
CA SER A 213 21.64 -18.03 -0.35
C SER A 213 21.22 -17.88 1.11
N PHE A 214 22.08 -17.30 1.95
CA PHE A 214 21.78 -17.06 3.36
C PHE A 214 20.60 -16.11 3.54
N VAL A 215 20.60 -14.96 2.87
CA VAL A 215 19.52 -13.96 2.94
C VAL A 215 18.20 -14.54 2.42
N THR A 216 18.25 -15.35 1.36
CA THR A 216 17.06 -16.03 0.83
C THR A 216 16.49 -17.03 1.83
N MET A 217 17.34 -17.84 2.48
CA MET A 217 16.88 -18.76 3.53
C MET A 217 16.29 -18.02 4.72
N ALA A 218 16.93 -16.93 5.17
CA ALA A 218 16.37 -16.09 6.24
C ALA A 218 14.99 -15.53 5.86
N ALA A 219 14.82 -15.06 4.62
CA ALA A 219 13.56 -14.54 4.10
C ALA A 219 12.44 -15.59 3.99
N ILE A 220 12.79 -16.88 3.84
CA ILE A 220 11.83 -18.00 3.83
C ILE A 220 11.49 -18.44 5.27
N ILE A 221 12.49 -18.50 6.15
CA ILE A 221 12.31 -18.93 7.54
C ILE A 221 11.54 -17.90 8.36
N THR A 222 11.78 -16.61 8.14
CA THR A 222 11.16 -15.52 8.91
C THR A 222 9.62 -15.58 8.93
N PRO A 223 8.90 -15.64 7.79
CA PRO A 223 7.43 -15.73 7.83
C PRO A 223 6.97 -17.03 8.51
N PHE A 224 7.67 -18.15 8.32
CA PHE A 224 7.35 -19.40 9.02
C PHE A 224 7.49 -19.25 10.55
N ALA A 225 8.59 -18.65 11.02
CA ALA A 225 8.83 -18.42 12.43
C ALA A 225 7.79 -17.48 13.05
N ILE A 226 7.37 -16.44 12.34
CA ILE A 226 6.32 -15.51 12.80
C ILE A 226 4.98 -16.22 12.91
N VAL A 227 4.57 -16.95 11.87
CA VAL A 227 3.30 -17.70 11.87
C VAL A 227 3.28 -18.73 13.00
N TRP A 228 4.39 -19.44 13.22
CA TRP A 228 4.53 -20.43 14.29
C TRP A 228 4.53 -19.81 15.69
N TYR A 229 5.28 -18.72 15.90
CA TYR A 229 5.39 -18.07 17.21
C TYR A 229 4.07 -17.39 17.62
N TYR A 230 3.45 -16.66 16.70
CA TYR A 230 2.21 -15.92 16.96
C TYR A 230 0.93 -16.76 16.75
N GLN A 231 1.08 -18.06 16.42
CA GLN A 231 -0.05 -18.98 16.19
C GLN A 231 -1.07 -18.43 15.18
N LYS A 232 -0.59 -17.79 14.11
CA LYS A 232 -1.42 -17.18 13.06
C LYS A 232 -1.67 -18.15 11.92
N SER A 233 -2.59 -17.82 11.02
CA SER A 233 -2.82 -18.60 9.80
C SER A 233 -1.71 -18.36 8.77
N ALA A 234 -1.32 -19.41 8.03
CA ALA A 234 -0.31 -19.31 6.97
C ALA A 234 -0.82 -18.56 5.72
N VAL A 235 -2.13 -18.44 5.59
CA VAL A 235 -2.81 -17.70 4.52
C VAL A 235 -3.52 -16.50 5.16
N LEU A 236 -3.35 -15.33 4.55
CA LEU A 236 -4.12 -14.15 4.90
C LEU A 236 -5.55 -14.34 4.38
N PHE A 237 -6.51 -14.42 5.28
CA PHE A 237 -7.92 -14.54 4.93
C PHE A 237 -8.56 -13.17 4.74
N PHE A 238 -9.26 -12.99 3.62
CA PHE A 238 -9.98 -11.76 3.30
C PHE A 238 -11.39 -11.80 3.89
N TYR A 239 -11.51 -11.51 5.19
CA TYR A 239 -12.81 -11.34 5.83
C TYR A 239 -13.46 -10.00 5.43
N PRO A 240 -14.80 -9.86 5.51
CA PRO A 240 -15.46 -8.59 5.25
C PRO A 240 -14.88 -7.42 6.07
N ASP A 241 -14.45 -7.68 7.30
CA ASP A 241 -13.84 -6.66 8.17
C ASP A 241 -12.41 -6.30 7.73
N PHE A 242 -11.65 -7.27 7.22
CA PHE A 242 -10.37 -7.00 6.56
C PHE A 242 -10.55 -6.09 5.34
N LEU A 243 -11.59 -6.30 4.54
CA LEU A 243 -11.86 -5.48 3.35
C LEU A 243 -12.28 -4.05 3.68
N ARG A 244 -12.76 -3.79 4.90
CA ARG A 244 -13.11 -2.46 5.38
C ARG A 244 -11.90 -1.70 5.93
N GLN A 245 -11.07 -2.35 6.74
CA GLN A 245 -9.96 -1.71 7.46
C GLN A 245 -8.70 -2.59 7.49
N PRO A 246 -8.03 -2.78 6.34
CA PRO A 246 -6.94 -3.75 6.26
C PRO A 246 -5.74 -3.35 7.11
N LYS A 247 -5.45 -2.04 7.23
CA LYS A 247 -4.31 -1.53 8.02
C LYS A 247 -4.50 -1.66 9.53
N GLN A 248 -5.72 -1.83 10.03
CA GLN A 248 -5.97 -2.05 11.46
C GLN A 248 -5.92 -3.53 11.84
N GLN A 249 -5.97 -4.43 10.85
CA GLN A 249 -5.92 -5.86 11.10
C GLN A 249 -4.51 -6.29 11.50
N GLU A 250 -4.39 -6.85 12.71
CA GLU A 250 -3.12 -7.35 13.25
C GLU A 250 -2.47 -8.37 12.31
N ASP A 251 -3.27 -9.26 11.72
CA ASP A 251 -2.79 -10.28 10.80
C ASP A 251 -2.16 -9.66 9.55
N PHE A 252 -2.73 -8.58 9.02
CA PHE A 252 -2.16 -7.84 7.90
C PHE A 252 -0.84 -7.17 8.28
N LEU A 253 -0.83 -6.46 9.42
CA LEU A 253 0.32 -5.70 9.87
C LEU A 253 1.51 -6.58 10.26
N LEU A 254 1.24 -7.74 10.86
CA LEU A 254 2.26 -8.63 11.39
C LEU A 254 2.77 -9.62 10.33
N THR A 255 1.85 -10.25 9.57
CA THR A 255 2.22 -11.35 8.67
C THR A 255 2.43 -10.90 7.23
N TYR A 256 1.84 -9.78 6.81
CA TYR A 256 1.80 -9.40 5.40
C TYR A 256 2.56 -8.11 5.05
N SER A 257 2.39 -7.03 5.79
CA SER A 257 2.93 -5.71 5.39
C SER A 257 4.40 -5.49 5.73
N LYS A 258 4.98 -6.27 6.66
CA LYS A 258 6.40 -6.12 7.04
C LYS A 258 7.32 -6.62 5.93
N SER A 259 8.40 -5.87 5.66
CA SER A 259 9.34 -6.23 4.59
C SER A 259 9.98 -7.61 4.80
N HIS A 260 10.28 -8.02 6.03
CA HIS A 260 10.92 -9.30 6.29
C HIS A 260 10.01 -10.53 6.06
N THR A 261 8.68 -10.37 6.02
CA THR A 261 7.74 -11.48 5.73
C THR A 261 7.48 -11.67 4.24
N ARG A 262 7.84 -10.68 3.41
CA ARG A 262 7.59 -10.67 1.95
C ARG A 262 8.86 -10.58 1.10
N ALA A 263 10.02 -10.71 1.71
CA ALA A 263 11.31 -10.59 1.02
C ALA A 263 11.67 -11.81 0.14
N SER A 264 11.11 -12.99 0.42
CA SER A 264 11.46 -14.24 -0.29
C SER A 264 11.26 -14.21 -1.81
N PRO A 265 10.12 -13.77 -2.39
CA PRO A 265 9.96 -13.71 -3.84
C PRO A 265 10.97 -12.77 -4.51
N TYR A 266 11.37 -11.70 -3.83
CA TYR A 266 12.35 -10.75 -4.34
C TYR A 266 13.73 -11.40 -4.53
N PHE A 267 14.23 -12.09 -3.50
CA PHE A 267 15.54 -12.75 -3.58
C PHE A 267 15.54 -13.98 -4.49
N ILE A 268 14.41 -14.70 -4.59
CA ILE A 268 14.23 -15.75 -5.60
C ILE A 268 14.33 -15.16 -7.01
N GLY A 269 13.72 -14.00 -7.24
CA GLY A 269 13.86 -13.24 -8.48
C GLY A 269 15.32 -12.88 -8.80
N MET A 270 16.10 -12.47 -7.79
CA MET A 270 17.54 -12.23 -7.95
C MET A 270 18.31 -13.49 -8.36
N ILE A 271 18.02 -14.64 -7.75
CA ILE A 271 18.64 -15.93 -8.11
C ILE A 271 18.29 -16.27 -9.57
N ALA A 272 17.02 -16.13 -9.96
CA ALA A 272 16.57 -16.35 -11.33
C ALA A 272 17.29 -15.42 -12.32
N GLY A 273 17.44 -14.14 -11.99
CA GLY A 273 18.18 -13.17 -12.78
C GLY A 273 19.67 -13.53 -12.93
N TYR A 274 20.30 -14.03 -11.86
CA TYR A 274 21.69 -14.50 -11.91
C TYR A 274 21.85 -15.75 -12.79
N LEU A 275 20.92 -16.71 -12.69
CA LEU A 275 20.90 -17.89 -13.56
C LEU A 275 20.72 -17.48 -15.01
N TYR A 276 19.78 -16.58 -15.30
CA TYR A 276 19.57 -16.04 -16.64
C TYR A 276 20.85 -15.40 -17.20
N TYR A 277 21.53 -14.58 -16.40
CA TYR A 277 22.80 -13.97 -16.78
C TYR A 277 23.87 -15.02 -17.16
N ARG A 278 23.98 -16.11 -16.39
CA ARG A 278 24.89 -17.22 -16.73
C ARG A 278 24.48 -18.00 -17.97
N MET A 279 23.18 -18.09 -18.24
CA MET A 279 22.62 -18.85 -19.37
C MET A 279 22.55 -18.07 -20.68
N ARG A 280 22.82 -16.75 -20.67
CA ARG A 280 22.74 -15.88 -21.85
C ARG A 280 23.62 -16.34 -23.03
N GLY A 281 24.63 -17.17 -22.80
CA GLY A 281 25.46 -17.81 -23.84
C GLY A 281 24.94 -19.15 -24.39
N SER A 282 23.81 -19.68 -23.89
CA SER A 282 23.24 -20.97 -24.28
C SER A 282 21.79 -20.81 -24.73
N GLU A 283 21.60 -20.33 -25.97
CA GLU A 283 20.26 -20.09 -26.53
C GLU A 283 19.32 -21.29 -26.44
N LYS A 284 19.87 -22.52 -26.54
CA LYS A 284 19.08 -23.77 -26.44
C LYS A 284 18.43 -23.94 -25.06
N CYS A 285 19.15 -23.62 -23.98
CA CYS A 285 18.62 -23.72 -22.62
C CYS A 285 17.53 -22.67 -22.37
N LEU A 286 17.77 -21.45 -22.85
CA LEU A 286 16.89 -20.30 -22.65
C LEU A 286 15.55 -20.47 -23.39
N LYS A 287 15.57 -21.02 -24.61
CA LYS A 287 14.36 -21.43 -25.34
C LYS A 287 13.59 -22.52 -24.57
N LYS A 288 14.28 -23.53 -24.03
CA LYS A 288 13.65 -24.62 -23.27
C LYS A 288 12.93 -24.12 -22.00
N ILE A 289 13.54 -23.17 -21.29
CA ILE A 289 12.91 -22.53 -20.12
C ILE A 289 11.70 -21.68 -20.55
N SER A 290 11.83 -20.89 -21.62
CA SER A 290 10.72 -20.09 -22.16
C SER A 290 9.52 -20.95 -22.55
N PHE A 291 9.78 -22.07 -23.25
CA PHE A 291 8.73 -23.04 -23.59
C PHE A 291 8.09 -23.64 -22.34
N ALA A 292 8.87 -24.03 -21.33
CA ALA A 292 8.31 -24.55 -20.08
C ALA A 292 7.42 -23.54 -19.34
N PHE A 293 7.80 -22.25 -19.29
CA PHE A 293 6.94 -21.21 -18.71
C PHE A 293 5.67 -20.99 -19.54
N SER A 294 5.79 -21.00 -20.87
CA SER A 294 4.64 -20.92 -21.78
C SER A 294 3.66 -22.08 -21.55
N ASP A 295 4.17 -23.30 -21.39
CA ASP A 295 3.36 -24.49 -21.12
C ASP A 295 2.63 -24.40 -19.77
N ILE A 296 3.30 -23.88 -18.74
CA ILE A 296 2.69 -23.64 -17.42
C ILE A 296 1.54 -22.63 -17.53
N VAL A 297 1.77 -21.49 -18.19
CA VAL A 297 0.72 -20.46 -18.38
C VAL A 297 -0.46 -21.02 -19.17
N LEU A 298 -0.20 -21.79 -20.22
CA LEU A 298 -1.23 -22.42 -21.02
C LEU A 298 -2.02 -23.47 -20.21
N ALA A 299 -1.34 -24.26 -19.37
CA ALA A 299 -1.97 -25.24 -18.49
C ALA A 299 -2.88 -24.57 -17.44
N PHE A 300 -2.42 -23.50 -16.78
CA PHE A 300 -3.25 -22.77 -15.81
C PHE A 300 -4.44 -22.08 -16.48
N SER A 301 -4.23 -21.46 -17.64
CA SER A 301 -5.30 -20.79 -18.38
C SER A 301 -6.36 -21.78 -18.86
N SER A 302 -5.93 -22.93 -19.40
CA SER A 302 -6.85 -23.99 -19.84
C SER A 302 -7.59 -24.65 -18.67
N ALA A 303 -6.93 -24.90 -17.53
CA ALA A 303 -7.57 -25.41 -16.33
C ALA A 303 -8.64 -24.43 -15.80
N PHE A 304 -8.36 -23.13 -15.80
CA PHE A 304 -9.33 -22.11 -15.41
C PHE A 304 -10.55 -22.07 -16.35
N ILE A 305 -10.33 -22.17 -17.66
CA ILE A 305 -11.42 -22.24 -18.65
C ILE A 305 -12.25 -23.53 -18.47
N LEU A 306 -11.61 -24.67 -18.23
CA LEU A 306 -12.31 -25.94 -17.98
C LEU A 306 -13.14 -25.88 -16.69
N TYR A 307 -12.61 -25.26 -15.64
CA TYR A 307 -13.37 -25.01 -14.42
C TYR A 307 -14.62 -24.17 -14.69
N LEU A 308 -14.50 -23.07 -15.44
CA LEU A 308 -15.62 -22.18 -15.76
C LEU A 308 -16.67 -22.83 -16.70
N THR A 309 -16.21 -23.61 -17.67
CA THR A 309 -17.08 -24.17 -18.73
C THR A 309 -17.69 -25.51 -18.38
N VAL A 310 -17.06 -26.28 -17.48
CA VAL A 310 -17.51 -27.62 -17.11
C VAL A 310 -17.82 -27.70 -15.62
N GLU A 311 -16.84 -27.46 -14.75
CA GLU A 311 -17.04 -27.75 -13.32
C GLU A 311 -18.09 -26.83 -12.67
N ALA A 312 -18.04 -25.53 -12.93
CA ALA A 312 -18.97 -24.57 -12.35
C ALA A 312 -20.45 -24.82 -12.77
N PRO A 313 -20.78 -25.03 -14.06
CA PRO A 313 -22.14 -25.40 -14.48
C PRO A 313 -22.62 -26.72 -13.88
N PHE A 314 -21.79 -27.76 -13.88
CA PHE A 314 -22.17 -29.06 -13.32
C PHE A 314 -22.39 -28.99 -11.81
N ARG A 315 -21.56 -28.25 -11.06
CA ARG A 315 -21.76 -27.99 -9.64
C ARG A 315 -23.10 -27.31 -9.38
N ASN A 316 -23.48 -26.34 -10.21
CA ASN A 316 -24.79 -25.69 -10.12
C ASN A 316 -25.93 -26.65 -10.44
N ILE A 317 -25.80 -27.48 -11.48
CA ILE A 317 -26.79 -28.51 -11.85
C ILE A 317 -26.94 -29.53 -10.71
N PHE A 318 -25.85 -30.05 -10.16
CA PHE A 318 -25.90 -30.96 -9.01
C PHE A 318 -26.52 -30.30 -7.79
N SER A 319 -26.26 -29.01 -7.54
CA SER A 319 -26.92 -28.28 -6.45
C SER A 319 -28.43 -28.14 -6.67
N LEU A 320 -28.89 -28.02 -7.93
CA LEU A 320 -30.30 -27.99 -8.28
C LEU A 320 -30.96 -29.38 -8.18
N LEU A 321 -30.26 -30.44 -8.60
CA LEU A 321 -30.77 -31.81 -8.62
C LEU A 321 -30.74 -32.50 -7.25
N LEU A 322 -29.73 -32.17 -6.43
CA LEU A 322 -29.52 -32.76 -5.10
C LEU A 322 -29.89 -31.81 -3.96
N ALA A 323 -30.37 -30.59 -4.26
CA ALA A 323 -31.02 -29.78 -3.25
C ALA A 323 -32.19 -30.59 -2.67
N PRO A 324 -32.24 -30.80 -1.35
CA PRO A 324 -33.41 -31.40 -0.74
C PRO A 324 -34.62 -30.54 -1.11
N PRO A 325 -35.80 -31.14 -1.39
CA PRO A 325 -37.00 -30.37 -1.63
C PRO A 325 -37.17 -29.41 -0.46
N ALA A 326 -37.40 -28.14 -0.76
CA ALA A 326 -37.67 -27.13 0.26
C ALA A 326 -38.77 -27.71 1.17
N ARG A 327 -38.43 -28.08 2.39
CA ARG A 327 -39.45 -28.36 3.40
C ARG A 327 -40.21 -27.06 3.53
N ASP A 328 -41.53 -27.11 3.35
CA ASP A 328 -42.44 -26.04 3.75
C ASP A 328 -42.26 -25.82 5.26
N VAL A 329 -41.24 -25.04 5.62
CA VAL A 329 -41.13 -24.46 6.94
C VAL A 329 -42.25 -23.44 6.97
N LYS A 330 -43.38 -23.81 7.56
CA LYS A 330 -44.41 -22.87 7.96
C LYS A 330 -43.71 -21.66 8.56
N PRO A 331 -44.01 -20.44 8.11
CA PRO A 331 -43.37 -19.25 8.66
C PRO A 331 -43.54 -19.32 10.18
N LYS A 332 -42.41 -19.29 10.91
CA LYS A 332 -42.45 -19.04 12.35
C LYS A 332 -43.28 -17.77 12.54
N PRO A 333 -44.24 -17.72 13.48
CA PRO A 333 -44.93 -16.48 13.77
C PRO A 333 -43.88 -15.41 14.03
N LYS A 334 -43.90 -14.36 13.22
CA LYS A 334 -43.10 -13.15 13.46
C LYS A 334 -43.43 -12.69 14.89
N PRO A 335 -42.44 -12.30 15.71
CA PRO A 335 -42.73 -11.47 16.87
C PRO A 335 -43.55 -10.28 16.38
N VAL A 336 -44.62 -9.97 17.09
CA VAL A 336 -45.48 -8.81 16.83
C VAL A 336 -44.63 -7.56 17.01
N GLU A 337 -44.12 -7.02 15.91
CA GLU A 337 -43.68 -5.63 15.83
C GLU A 337 -44.83 -4.84 15.21
N ALA A 338 -45.31 -3.87 15.98
CA ALA A 338 -46.39 -2.98 15.60
C ALA A 338 -46.07 -2.27 14.28
N GLN A 339 -47.06 -2.27 13.38
CA GLN A 339 -47.06 -1.41 12.19
C GLN A 339 -47.06 0.05 12.63
N GLU A 340 -46.13 0.84 12.11
CA GLU A 340 -46.42 2.23 11.81
C GLU A 340 -45.92 2.56 10.39
N SER A 341 -46.87 3.04 9.59
CA SER A 341 -46.79 3.31 8.17
C SER A 341 -45.84 4.47 7.84
N VAL A 342 -44.90 4.26 6.92
CA VAL A 342 -44.20 5.35 6.24
C VAL A 342 -44.61 5.34 4.78
N ASN A 343 -45.39 6.35 4.40
CA ASN A 343 -45.73 6.68 3.02
C ASN A 343 -44.47 7.11 2.26
N GLU A 344 -44.30 6.61 1.04
CA GLU A 344 -43.36 7.14 0.05
C GLU A 344 -43.63 8.62 -0.21
N VAL A 345 -42.59 9.45 -0.07
CA VAL A 345 -42.53 10.77 -0.67
C VAL A 345 -41.22 10.88 -1.44
N THR A 346 -41.34 10.88 -2.76
CA THR A 346 -40.32 11.29 -3.72
C THR A 346 -39.98 12.77 -3.53
N CYS A 347 -38.69 13.13 -3.46
CA CYS A 347 -38.26 14.52 -3.59
C CYS A 347 -37.38 14.70 -4.84
N ASP A 348 -37.91 15.52 -5.73
CA ASP A 348 -37.26 16.11 -6.90
C ASP A 348 -36.06 16.98 -6.51
N SER A 349 -35.06 16.94 -7.40
CA SER A 349 -33.88 17.78 -7.40
C SER A 349 -34.19 19.17 -7.96
N HIS A 350 -34.22 20.20 -7.10
CA HIS A 350 -33.97 21.58 -7.47
C HIS A 350 -33.49 22.38 -6.25
N LEU A 351 -32.16 22.53 -6.11
CA LEU A 351 -31.45 23.79 -5.84
C LEU A 351 -29.93 23.54 -5.84
#